data_AF-A0A317CZW4-F1
#
_entry.id   AF-A0A317CZW4-F1
#
_cell.length_a   1.000
_cell.length_b   1.000
_cell.length_c   1.000
_cell.angle_alpha   90.00
_cell.angle_beta   90.00
_cell.angle_gamma   90.00
#
_symmetry.space_group_name_H-M   'P 1'
#
loop_
_entity.id
_entity.type
_entity.pdbx_description
1 polymer ?
#
loop_
_entity_poly.entity_id
_entity_poly.type
_entity_poly.pdbx_seq_one_letter_code
_entity_poly.pdbx_strand_id
1 'polypeptide(L)'
;MAPVTPVTPVTVVGLDAAGAPPHPALAPVLATAGLVVGAARHLAAVPVPPGAATITLGPLAPAVHRLAAAVADGVPAVVLASGDPGLFGIVRRLRATGLPLRVVPAVSSVAAAFA
;
A
#
# COMPACT_ATOMS: atom_id res chain seq x y z
N MET A 1 -10.85 26.60 17.14
CA MET A 1 -10.44 25.23 16.79
C MET A 1 -10.43 25.15 15.27
N ALA A 2 -9.25 25.16 14.63
CA ALA A 2 -9.17 25.10 13.17
C ALA A 2 -9.74 23.76 12.68
N PRO A 3 -10.48 23.71 11.56
CA PRO A 3 -10.95 22.45 11.02
C PRO A 3 -9.73 21.58 10.66
N VAL A 4 -9.67 20.38 11.23
CA VAL A 4 -8.68 19.38 10.81
C VAL A 4 -9.16 18.88 9.46
N THR A 5 -8.51 19.31 8.37
CA THR A 5 -8.79 18.77 7.05
C THR A 5 -8.61 17.26 7.09
N PRO A 6 -9.58 16.45 6.66
CA PRO A 6 -9.44 15.01 6.67
C PRO A 6 -8.26 14.63 5.78
N VAL A 7 -7.23 14.03 6.38
CA VAL A 7 -6.03 13.62 5.66
C VAL A 7 -6.30 12.27 5.01
N THR A 8 -6.09 12.16 3.70
CA THR A 8 -6.19 10.89 2.98
C THR A 8 -5.02 9.99 3.39
N PRO A 9 -5.25 8.85 4.09
CA PRO A 9 -4.16 7.99 4.52
C PRO A 9 -3.59 7.19 3.35
N VAL A 10 -2.30 6.86 3.43
CA VAL A 10 -1.68 5.86 2.56
C VAL A 10 -2.18 4.48 2.96
N THR A 11 -2.79 3.75 2.03
CA THR A 11 -3.27 2.39 2.30
C THR A 11 -2.20 1.36 1.96
N VAL A 12 -1.72 0.62 2.94
CA VAL A 12 -0.78 -0.49 2.74
C VAL A 12 -1.58 -1.78 2.66
N VAL A 13 -1.50 -2.49 1.53
CA VAL A 13 -2.25 -3.73 1.29
C VAL A 13 -1.27 -4.88 1.08
N GLY A 14 -1.49 -5.98 1.81
CA GLY A 14 -0.76 -7.22 1.60
C GLY A 14 -1.27 -7.98 0.39
N LEU A 15 -0.36 -8.54 -0.39
CA LEU A 15 -0.63 -9.52 -1.43
C LEU A 15 -0.05 -10.84 -0.96
N ASP A 16 -0.90 -11.85 -0.80
CA ASP A 16 -0.45 -13.18 -0.39
C ASP A 16 0.58 -13.77 -1.37
N ALA A 17 1.36 -14.72 -0.85
CA ALA A 17 2.22 -15.54 -1.66
C ALA A 17 1.47 -16.83 -1.97
N ALA A 18 0.85 -16.87 -3.15
CA ALA A 18 0.25 -18.02 -3.82
C ALA A 18 -1.16 -18.46 -3.36
N GLY A 19 -2.11 -18.36 -4.30
CA GLY A 19 -3.33 -19.17 -4.37
C GLY A 19 -4.51 -18.72 -3.51
N ALA A 20 -4.29 -17.90 -2.49
CA ALA A 20 -5.38 -17.34 -1.70
C ALA A 20 -6.07 -16.19 -2.46
N PRO A 21 -7.39 -16.02 -2.30
CA PRO A 21 -8.07 -14.87 -2.86
C PRO A 21 -7.56 -13.60 -2.16
N PRO A 22 -7.31 -12.52 -2.91
CA PRO A 22 -6.84 -11.27 -2.32
C PRO A 22 -7.84 -10.75 -1.30
N HIS A 23 -7.34 -9.99 -0.31
CA HIS A 23 -8.20 -9.37 0.69
C HIS A 23 -9.33 -8.57 0.00
N PRO A 24 -10.61 -8.70 0.42
CA PRO A 24 -11.75 -8.11 -0.30
C PRO A 24 -11.68 -6.58 -0.43
N ALA A 25 -10.96 -5.92 0.48
CA ALA A 25 -10.70 -4.49 0.40
C ALA A 25 -9.70 -4.07 -0.69
N LEU A 26 -8.97 -4.99 -1.35
CA LEU A 26 -7.97 -4.66 -2.37
C LEU A 26 -8.61 -3.95 -3.57
N ALA A 27 -9.64 -4.56 -4.16
CA ALA A 27 -10.31 -4.02 -5.35
C ALA A 27 -10.87 -2.59 -5.16
N PRO A 28 -11.66 -2.29 -4.11
CA PRO A 28 -12.18 -0.93 -3.92
C PRO A 28 -11.09 0.10 -3.57
N VAL A 29 -10.01 -0.33 -2.89
CA VAL A 29 -8.86 0.54 -2.59
C VAL A 29 -8.09 0.86 -3.86
N LEU A 30 -7.84 -0.13 -4.72
CA LEU A 30 -7.17 0.10 -6.00
C LEU A 30 -8.01 0.97 -6.92
N ALA A 31 -9.32 0.75 -7.01
CA ALA A 31 -10.21 1.50 -7.91
C ALA A 31 -10.18 3.02 -7.71
N THR A 32 -9.82 3.48 -6.49
CA THR A 32 -9.74 4.91 -6.15
C THR A 32 -8.30 5.44 -6.11
N ALA A 33 -7.30 4.58 -6.34
CA ALA A 33 -5.90 4.95 -6.22
C ALA A 33 -5.46 5.90 -7.33
N GLY A 34 -4.89 7.05 -6.96
CA GLY A 34 -4.16 7.92 -7.88
C GLY A 34 -2.66 7.61 -7.93
N LEU A 35 -2.14 6.87 -6.94
CA LEU A 35 -0.76 6.40 -6.87
C LEU A 35 -0.70 4.98 -6.33
N VAL A 36 0.00 4.09 -7.04
CA VAL A 36 0.28 2.71 -6.61
C VAL A 36 1.78 2.45 -6.55
N VAL A 37 2.27 2.03 -5.39
CA VAL A 37 3.68 1.75 -5.14
C VAL A 37 3.85 0.27 -4.81
N GLY A 38 4.79 -0.42 -5.43
CA GLY A 38 5.02 -1.83 -5.14
C GLY A 38 6.23 -2.40 -5.86
N ALA A 39 6.64 -3.63 -5.51
CA ALA A 39 7.60 -4.36 -6.32
C ALA A 39 7.00 -4.67 -7.70
N ALA A 40 7.83 -4.81 -8.74
CA ALA A 40 7.37 -5.04 -10.11
C ALA A 40 6.36 -6.21 -10.22
N ARG A 41 6.65 -7.33 -9.55
CA ARG A 41 5.76 -8.51 -9.48
C ARG A 41 4.40 -8.23 -8.83
N HIS A 42 4.33 -7.32 -7.86
CA HIS A 42 3.08 -6.97 -7.19
C HIS A 42 2.23 -6.05 -8.08
N LEU A 43 2.88 -5.09 -8.75
CA LEU A 43 2.22 -4.20 -9.70
C LEU A 43 1.63 -4.98 -10.88
N ALA A 44 2.35 -6.00 -11.38
CA ALA A 44 1.87 -6.87 -12.45
C ALA A 44 0.71 -7.80 -12.02
N ALA A 45 0.53 -8.02 -10.71
CA ALA A 45 -0.46 -8.96 -10.17
C ALA A 45 -1.83 -8.30 -9.86
N VAL A 46 -1.96 -6.98 -10.01
CA VAL A 46 -3.19 -6.27 -9.66
C VAL A 46 -3.67 -5.37 -10.80
N PRO A 47 -5.00 -5.17 -10.94
CA PRO A 47 -5.52 -4.19 -11.88
C PRO A 47 -5.28 -2.77 -11.36
N VAL A 48 -4.31 -2.07 -11.95
CA VAL A 48 -4.07 -0.64 -11.67
C VAL A 48 -5.06 0.21 -12.47
N PRO A 49 -5.77 1.18 -11.87
CA PRO A 49 -6.70 2.03 -12.60
C PRO A 49 -6.04 2.81 -13.73
N PRO A 50 -6.76 3.04 -14.84
CA PRO A 50 -6.32 4.00 -15.85
C PRO A 50 -6.13 5.39 -15.22
N GLY A 51 -4.94 5.97 -15.38
CA GLY A 51 -4.60 7.29 -14.82
C GLY A 51 -3.94 7.27 -13.45
N ALA A 52 -3.86 6.11 -12.77
CA ALA A 52 -3.06 5.98 -11.57
C ALA A 52 -1.56 5.97 -11.91
N ALA A 53 -0.78 6.81 -11.24
CA ALA A 53 0.68 6.74 -11.33
C ALA A 53 1.18 5.45 -10.67
N THR A 54 2.21 4.82 -11.23
CA THR A 54 2.85 3.65 -10.63
C THR A 54 4.31 3.92 -10.29
N ILE A 55 4.76 3.41 -9.15
CA ILE A 55 6.17 3.42 -8.75
C ILE A 55 6.60 2.00 -8.48
N THR A 56 7.50 1.48 -9.32
CA THR A 56 8.24 0.26 -9.01
C THR A 56 9.23 0.56 -7.91
N LEU A 57 9.11 -0.14 -6.80
CA LEU A 57 9.89 0.11 -5.60
C LEU A 57 11.35 -0.34 -5.80
N GLY A 58 12.26 0.63 -5.83
CA GLY A 58 13.70 0.44 -5.67
C GLY A 58 14.13 0.92 -4.28
N PRO A 59 14.97 1.96 -4.17
CA PRO A 59 15.21 2.64 -2.89
C PRO A 59 13.91 3.19 -2.29
N LEU A 60 13.77 3.14 -0.97
CA LEU A 60 12.52 3.54 -0.29
C LEU A 60 12.31 5.06 -0.25
N ALA A 61 13.38 5.87 -0.13
CA ALA A 61 13.27 7.31 0.06
C ALA A 61 12.51 8.05 -1.08
N PRO A 62 12.77 7.78 -2.37
CA PRO A 62 11.99 8.37 -3.46
C PRO A 62 10.50 8.02 -3.40
N ALA A 63 10.17 6.78 -3.02
CA ALA A 63 8.79 6.36 -2.88
C ALA A 63 8.09 7.09 -1.71
N VAL A 64 8.77 7.24 -0.58
CA VAL A 64 8.26 8.02 0.58
C VAL A 64 7.98 9.47 0.19
N HIS A 65 8.86 10.11 -0.56
CA HIS A 65 8.64 11.49 -1.00
C HIS A 65 7.38 11.62 -1.86
N ARG A 66 7.18 10.68 -2.79
CA ARG A 66 5.97 10.65 -3.64
C ARG A 66 4.70 10.35 -2.85
N LEU A 67 4.77 9.47 -1.85
CA LEU A 67 3.65 9.19 -0.94
C LEU A 67 3.29 10.42 -0.11
N ALA A 68 4.28 11.17 0.38
CA ALA A 68 4.05 12.41 1.13
C ALA A 68 3.38 13.48 0.27
N ALA A 69 3.82 13.64 -0.98
CA ALA A 69 3.17 14.56 -1.94
C ALA A 69 1.71 14.14 -2.20
N ALA A 70 1.45 12.85 -2.47
CA ALA A 70 0.10 12.35 -2.67
C ALA A 70 -0.82 12.62 -1.46
N VAL A 71 -0.30 12.42 -0.23
CA VAL A 71 -1.05 12.75 1.00
C VAL A 71 -1.36 14.25 1.09
N ALA A 72 -0.39 15.11 0.78
CA ALA A 72 -0.57 16.57 0.81
C ALA A 72 -1.61 17.04 -0.23
N ASP A 73 -1.64 16.40 -1.40
CA ASP A 73 -2.57 16.70 -2.49
C ASP A 73 -3.94 16.00 -2.30
N GLY A 74 -4.11 15.23 -1.22
CA GLY A 74 -5.33 14.45 -0.97
C GLY A 74 -5.54 13.26 -1.92
N VAL A 75 -4.53 12.91 -2.70
CA VAL A 75 -4.56 11.81 -3.68
C VAL A 75 -4.47 10.45 -2.96
N PRO A 76 -5.44 9.55 -3.16
CA PRO A 76 -5.38 8.22 -2.56
C PRO A 76 -4.16 7.43 -3.06
N ALA A 77 -3.31 7.02 -2.13
CA ALA A 77 -2.09 6.27 -2.41
C ALA A 77 -2.15 4.86 -1.81
N VAL A 78 -1.69 3.88 -2.59
CA VAL A 78 -1.68 2.46 -2.23
C VAL A 78 -0.26 1.92 -2.27
N VAL A 79 0.14 1.19 -1.23
CA VAL A 79 1.42 0.47 -1.17
C VAL A 79 1.14 -1.04 -1.13
N LEU A 80 1.66 -1.77 -2.11
CA LEU A 80 1.54 -3.21 -2.22
C LEU A 80 2.71 -3.91 -1.53
N ALA A 81 2.41 -4.66 -0.47
CA ALA A 81 3.37 -5.46 0.29
C ALA A 81 3.22 -6.96 -0.02
N SER A 82 4.27 -7.74 0.23
CA SER A 82 4.20 -9.20 0.12
C SER A 82 3.75 -9.81 1.45
N GLY A 83 2.84 -10.78 1.41
CA GLY A 83 2.23 -11.40 2.57
C GLY A 83 1.53 -10.36 3.46
N ASP A 84 1.55 -10.61 4.77
CA ASP A 84 1.06 -9.64 5.74
C ASP A 84 2.01 -8.42 5.82
N PRO A 85 1.51 -7.17 5.60
CA PRO A 85 2.36 -5.98 5.65
C PRO A 85 3.03 -5.74 7.02
N GLY A 86 2.45 -6.28 8.09
CA GLY A 86 3.00 -6.20 9.44
C GLY A 86 4.23 -7.09 9.66
N LEU A 87 4.40 -8.15 8.88
CA LEU A 87 5.38 -9.21 9.17
C LEU A 87 6.81 -8.96 8.64
N PHE A 88 7.03 -7.96 7.77
CA PHE A 88 8.37 -7.71 7.18
C PHE A 88 8.77 -6.23 7.11
N GLY A 89 8.16 -5.40 7.97
CA GLY A 89 8.73 -4.10 8.36
C GLY A 89 8.51 -2.92 7.41
N ILE A 90 7.82 -3.08 6.26
CA ILE A 90 7.46 -1.93 5.41
C ILE A 90 6.54 -0.95 6.14
N VAL A 91 5.55 -1.46 6.88
CA VAL A 91 4.67 -0.63 7.72
C VAL A 91 5.49 0.10 8.79
N ARG A 92 6.45 -0.57 9.43
CA ARG A 92 7.35 0.06 10.42
C ARG A 92 8.16 1.19 9.79
N ARG A 93 8.76 0.96 8.62
CA ARG A 93 9.55 1.97 7.90
C ARG A 93 8.71 3.17 7.47
N LEU A 94 7.49 2.94 6.94
CA LEU A 94 6.58 4.02 6.55
C LEU A 94 6.03 4.79 7.77
N ARG A 95 5.76 4.13 8.90
CA ARG A 95 5.36 4.82 10.14
C ARG A 95 6.45 5.75 10.66
N ALA A 96 7.71 5.36 10.52
CA ALA A 96 8.85 6.18 10.93
C ALA A 96 8.97 7.50 10.13
N THR A 97 8.28 7.63 8.99
CA THR A 97 8.26 8.86 8.19
C THR A 97 7.09 9.79 8.57
N GLY A 98 6.27 9.41 9.55
CA GLY A 98 5.11 10.19 9.99
C GLY A 98 3.91 10.17 9.03
N LEU A 99 3.94 9.33 7.99
CA LEU A 99 2.81 9.22 7.07
C LEU A 99 1.58 8.61 7.76
N PRO A 100 0.37 9.13 7.51
CA PRO A 100 -0.86 8.52 7.99
C PRO A 100 -1.08 7.21 7.23
N LEU A 101 -1.03 6.07 7.94
CA LEU A 101 -1.18 4.75 7.31
C LEU A 101 -2.48 4.07 7.71
N ARG A 102 -3.17 3.51 6.72
CA ARG A 102 -4.19 2.48 6.92
C ARG A 102 -3.62 1.15 6.44
N VAL A 103 -3.57 0.13 7.31
CA VAL A 103 -3.04 -1.19 6.93
C VAL A 103 -4.20 -2.15 6.70
N VAL A 104 -4.21 -2.78 5.53
CA VAL A 104 -5.10 -3.88 5.18
C VAL A 104 -4.27 -5.16 5.27
N PRO A 105 -4.54 -6.03 6.25
CA PRO A 105 -3.77 -7.26 6.46
C PRO A 105 -3.98 -8.25 5.32
N ALA A 106 -3.07 -9.21 5.19
CA ALA A 106 -3.22 -10.37 4.32
C ALA A 106 -2.69 -11.61 5.05
N VAL A 107 -3.02 -12.81 4.57
CA VAL A 107 -2.43 -14.03 5.12
C VAL A 107 -0.93 -14.03 4.79
N SER A 108 -0.08 -14.13 5.82
CA SER A 108 1.36 -14.21 5.63
C SER A 108 1.79 -15.60 5.17
N SER A 109 2.94 -15.71 4.48
CA SER A 109 3.52 -17.00 4.11
C SER A 109 3.84 -17.87 5.34
N VAL A 110 4.18 -17.24 6.48
CA VAL A 110 4.35 -17.94 7.75
C VAL A 110 3.02 -18.52 8.22
N ALA A 111 1.95 -17.71 8.26
CA ALA A 111 0.63 -18.21 8.66
C ALA A 111 0.14 -19.34 7.74
N ALA A 112 0.37 -19.23 6.43
CA ALA A 112 0.01 -20.26 5.47
C ALA A 112 0.81 -21.58 5.63
N ALA A 113 2.08 -21.50 6.03
CA ALA A 113 2.93 -22.69 6.19
C ALA A 113 2.59 -23.55 7.43
N PHE A 114 1.83 -22.99 8.37
CA PHE A 114 1.43 -23.66 9.62
C PHE A 114 -0.11 -23.83 9.75
N ALA A 115 -0.83 -23.66 8.64
CA ALA A 115 -2.28 -23.88 8.56
C ALA A 115 -2.65 -25.33 8.18
#